data_AF-A0A5J4UNZ8-F1
#
_entry.id   AF-A0A5J4UNZ8-F1
#
_cell.length_a   1.000
_cell.length_b   1.000
_cell.length_c   1.000
_cell.angle_alpha   90.00
_cell.angle_beta   90.00
_cell.angle_gamma   90.00
#
_symmetry.space_group_name_H-M   'P 1'
#
loop_
_entity.id
_entity.type
_entity.pdbx_description
1 polymer ?
#
loop_
_entity_poly.entity_id
_entity_poly.type
_entity_poly.pdbx_seq_one_letter_code
_entity_poly.pdbx_strand_id
1 'polypeptide(L)'
;MIRCLPTNLTDIDVYYLVRKWITGGLSNVMHRVNRSGIDFIKRIQYDKDNKKVTVTTTDHRITHVVGVDFNSLYPSVMSSEPHQFIRYTNGKMYMCGSQTGKIIGDNEHSKQTILRIINSKKRFTADGQLFIAEVKGHIDQNYINDFINFPPILRNYEFTTDERTIGSYMYNHMKNNNVKTDQKQKKLTNLTSTMGEYMAFSSYYLWFLIDDCHFIIDDVKQIVLFNKHDQFNSFIKEFTKNRIEAKLDENKEQEQFFKIVMNSSYGSDGMNTEKYHKVKIMNKKQTERAIRSNAFMDEQKISEDSYLVQMNPENCSCKTPLQVAFFVLDNAKYWYLNFIYNFMYKCLDMDKIHFIEGDTDSAYWAVSGNVNEDFTQQFNAVINDREFYNDNAKYYFPTTRGDVYDEKKILGLSIERQGISMIALAPKNYMIETNYNCNSKIKLKGVNQKTNKITKEQIVDCINDGKITKCVNMRLGQKNHQMSQLAIEKNGITGIHNKMVVLSNQSCCPYIFGLVAKDYSYQDN
;
A
#
# COMPACT_ATOMS: atom_id res chain seq x y z
N MET A 1 33.14 -11.10 10.76
CA MET A 1 32.72 -10.25 11.90
C MET A 1 31.49 -9.49 11.44
N ILE A 2 30.32 -9.81 11.98
CA ILE A 2 29.06 -9.18 11.59
C ILE A 2 29.07 -7.73 12.10
N ARG A 3 29.14 -6.75 11.20
CA ARG A 3 29.16 -5.32 11.53
C ARG A 3 27.87 -4.67 11.03
N CYS A 4 27.41 -3.63 11.72
CA CYS A 4 26.28 -2.79 11.28
C CYS A 4 24.91 -3.48 11.21
N LEU A 5 24.70 -4.56 11.97
CA LEU A 5 23.36 -5.13 12.14
C LEU A 5 22.42 -4.13 12.80
N PRO A 6 21.10 -4.29 12.58
CA PRO A 6 20.13 -3.45 13.22
C PRO A 6 20.08 -3.75 14.72
N THR A 7 20.10 -2.69 15.51
CA THR A 7 19.96 -2.73 16.97
C THR A 7 18.66 -2.03 17.37
N ASN A 8 18.22 -2.23 18.61
CA ASN A 8 17.07 -1.50 19.14
C ASN A 8 17.35 0.02 19.12
N LEU A 9 16.30 0.80 18.87
CA LEU A 9 16.37 2.25 19.00
C LEU A 9 16.49 2.63 20.47
N THR A 10 17.53 3.39 20.82
CA THR A 10 17.76 3.88 22.19
C THR A 10 17.28 5.32 22.40
N ASP A 11 17.04 6.06 21.31
CA ASP A 11 16.46 7.40 21.33
C ASP A 11 14.93 7.31 21.23
N ILE A 12 14.24 7.81 22.26
CA ILE A 12 12.78 7.74 22.37
C ILE A 12 12.06 8.59 21.31
N ASP A 13 12.64 9.73 20.92
CA ASP A 13 12.05 10.58 19.88
C ASP A 13 12.15 9.90 18.52
N VAL A 14 13.27 9.24 18.25
CA VAL A 14 13.46 8.45 17.02
C VAL A 14 12.47 7.29 17.01
N TYR A 15 12.30 6.61 18.14
CA TYR A 15 11.28 5.57 18.27
C TYR A 15 9.88 6.10 17.92
N TYR A 16 9.46 7.24 18.47
CA TYR A 16 8.15 7.83 18.16
C TYR A 16 8.04 8.31 16.71
N LEU A 17 9.09 8.89 16.14
CA LEU A 17 9.15 9.28 14.74
C LEU A 17 8.90 8.07 13.83
N VAL A 18 9.69 7.01 14.01
CA VAL A 18 9.60 5.79 13.21
C VAL A 18 8.23 5.15 13.40
N ARG A 19 7.75 5.01 14.65
CA ARG A 19 6.45 4.42 14.98
C ARG A 19 5.29 5.16 14.33
N LYS A 20 5.29 6.49 14.37
CA LYS A 20 4.25 7.35 13.79
C LYS A 20 4.11 7.15 12.28
N TRP A 21 5.22 6.92 11.59
CA TRP A 21 5.31 6.90 10.13
C TRP A 21 5.46 5.51 9.51
N ILE A 22 5.49 4.44 10.31
CA ILE A 22 5.25 3.08 9.81
C ILE A 22 3.86 3.03 9.17
N THR A 23 3.86 2.92 7.84
CA THR A 23 2.67 2.88 7.00
C THR A 23 2.74 1.66 6.11
N GLY A 24 1.67 0.86 6.10
CA GLY A 24 1.60 -0.38 5.31
C GLY A 24 1.64 -0.18 3.80
N GLY A 25 1.35 -1.25 3.06
CA GLY A 25 1.21 -1.22 1.60
C GLY A 25 0.02 -0.39 1.13
N LEU A 26 0.14 0.18 -0.08
CA LEU A 26 -0.94 0.92 -0.73
C LEU A 26 -2.17 0.02 -0.90
N SER A 27 -3.37 0.58 -0.75
CA SER A 27 -4.56 -0.08 -1.27
C SER A 27 -5.53 1.00 -1.74
N ASN A 28 -5.74 1.12 -3.05
CA ASN A 28 -6.50 2.23 -3.61
C ASN A 28 -7.20 1.87 -4.93
N VAL A 29 -8.19 2.67 -5.31
CA VAL A 29 -8.93 2.56 -6.59
C VAL A 29 -8.98 3.93 -7.26
N MET A 30 -8.65 4.02 -8.54
CA MET A 30 -8.74 5.25 -9.34
C MET A 30 -9.86 5.21 -10.38
N HIS A 31 -10.16 4.04 -10.96
CA HIS A 31 -11.28 3.87 -11.90
C HIS A 31 -12.14 2.67 -11.51
N ARG A 32 -13.39 2.91 -11.13
CA ARG A 32 -14.25 1.87 -10.53
C ARG A 32 -14.92 0.94 -11.54
N VAL A 33 -15.10 1.36 -12.79
CA VAL A 33 -15.82 0.60 -13.82
C VAL A 33 -14.98 0.58 -15.10
N ASN A 34 -14.59 -0.62 -15.51
CA ASN A 34 -13.68 -0.84 -16.64
C ASN A 34 -14.13 -2.08 -17.41
N ARG A 35 -14.97 -1.91 -18.43
CA ARG A 35 -15.55 -3.02 -19.21
C ARG A 35 -15.04 -2.99 -20.65
N SER A 36 -14.52 -4.13 -21.11
CA SER A 36 -14.10 -4.30 -22.50
C SER A 36 -15.23 -3.99 -23.48
N GLY A 37 -14.90 -3.29 -24.56
CA GLY A 37 -15.84 -2.92 -25.61
C GLY A 37 -16.81 -1.80 -25.25
N ILE A 38 -16.94 -1.43 -23.97
CA ILE A 38 -17.96 -0.48 -23.49
C ILE A 38 -17.30 0.81 -23.00
N ASP A 39 -16.38 0.70 -22.04
CA ASP A 39 -15.77 1.85 -21.40
C ASP A 39 -14.48 2.26 -22.14
N PHE A 40 -14.04 3.49 -21.89
CA PHE A 40 -12.86 4.08 -22.51
C PHE A 40 -11.83 4.45 -21.44
N ILE A 41 -10.56 4.54 -21.85
CA ILE A 41 -9.49 5.00 -20.99
C ILE A 41 -9.77 6.44 -20.56
N LYS A 42 -9.53 6.72 -19.28
CA LYS A 42 -9.74 8.04 -18.67
C LYS A 42 -8.43 8.62 -18.20
N ARG A 43 -8.33 9.95 -18.25
CA ARG A 43 -7.18 10.73 -17.76
C ARG A 43 -7.64 11.75 -16.77
N ILE A 44 -6.87 11.91 -15.70
CA ILE A 44 -7.02 13.01 -14.76
C ILE A 44 -6.03 14.09 -15.19
N GLN A 45 -6.51 15.33 -15.29
CA GLN A 45 -5.72 16.50 -15.63
C GLN A 45 -5.93 17.57 -14.56
N TYR A 46 -4.85 18.27 -14.22
CA TYR A 46 -4.81 19.40 -13.32
C TYR A 46 -4.53 20.67 -14.11
N ASP A 47 -5.45 21.61 -14.01
CA ASP A 47 -5.29 22.97 -14.48
C ASP A 47 -4.67 23.80 -13.36
N LYS A 48 -3.41 24.18 -13.57
CA LYS A 48 -2.61 24.92 -12.58
C LYS A 48 -3.06 26.37 -12.40
N ASP A 49 -3.67 26.97 -13.42
CA ASP A 49 -4.05 28.39 -13.44
C ASP A 49 -5.42 28.55 -12.78
N ASN A 50 -6.37 27.67 -13.13
CA ASN A 50 -7.71 27.68 -12.54
C ASN A 50 -7.82 26.87 -11.24
N LYS A 51 -6.77 26.12 -10.87
CA LYS A 51 -6.74 25.23 -9.69
C LYS A 51 -7.88 24.21 -9.73
N LYS A 52 -8.09 23.59 -10.89
CA LYS A 52 -9.15 22.59 -11.10
C LYS A 52 -8.58 21.25 -11.53
N VAL A 53 -9.30 20.19 -11.20
CA VAL A 53 -9.02 18.83 -11.67
C VAL A 53 -10.16 18.39 -12.56
N THR A 54 -9.85 17.93 -13.75
CA THR A 54 -10.86 17.43 -14.69
C THR A 54 -10.49 16.04 -15.14
N VAL A 55 -11.47 15.14 -15.10
CA VAL A 55 -11.37 13.83 -15.73
C VAL A 55 -11.85 13.91 -17.16
N THR A 56 -10.98 13.57 -18.11
CA THR A 56 -11.31 13.46 -19.53
C THR A 56 -11.41 12.00 -19.93
N THR A 57 -12.34 11.70 -20.84
CA THR A 57 -12.49 10.36 -21.42
C THR A 57 -11.87 10.40 -22.81
N THR A 58 -10.91 9.51 -23.05
CA THR A 58 -10.23 9.40 -24.36
C THR A 58 -11.10 8.66 -25.37
N ASP A 59 -10.66 8.62 -26.63
CA ASP A 59 -11.24 7.78 -27.69
C ASP A 59 -10.70 6.33 -27.66
N HIS A 60 -9.78 6.01 -26.74
CA HIS A 60 -9.20 4.69 -26.58
C HIS A 60 -10.13 3.75 -25.81
N ARG A 61 -10.83 2.89 -26.55
CA ARG A 61 -11.75 1.89 -26.00
C ARG A 61 -11.00 0.81 -25.23
N ILE A 62 -11.46 0.47 -24.03
CA ILE A 62 -10.88 -0.61 -23.23
C ILE A 62 -11.14 -1.94 -23.94
N THR A 63 -10.11 -2.76 -24.01
CA THR A 63 -10.18 -4.11 -24.61
C THR A 63 -10.05 -5.20 -23.54
N HIS A 64 -9.29 -4.95 -22.48
CA HIS A 64 -9.08 -5.90 -21.40
C HIS A 64 -8.45 -5.25 -20.16
N VAL A 65 -8.29 -6.06 -19.12
CA VAL A 65 -7.67 -5.71 -17.83
C VAL A 65 -6.49 -6.65 -17.56
N VAL A 66 -5.38 -6.08 -17.10
CA VAL A 66 -4.15 -6.80 -16.75
C VAL A 66 -3.79 -6.50 -15.30
N GLY A 67 -3.59 -7.55 -14.51
CA GLY A 67 -3.12 -7.48 -13.13
C GLY A 67 -1.75 -8.12 -12.97
N VAL A 68 -0.82 -7.42 -12.32
CA VAL A 68 0.50 -7.94 -11.93
C VAL A 68 0.58 -8.13 -10.41
N ASP A 69 1.43 -9.05 -9.97
CA ASP A 69 1.74 -9.33 -8.56
C ASP A 69 3.27 -9.41 -8.38
N PHE A 70 3.79 -8.62 -7.44
CA PHE A 70 5.22 -8.55 -7.11
C PHE A 70 5.63 -9.77 -6.29
N ASN A 71 6.71 -10.44 -6.71
CA ASN A 71 7.17 -11.65 -6.06
C ASN A 71 7.68 -11.36 -4.64
N SER A 72 6.92 -11.80 -3.64
CA SER A 72 7.29 -11.69 -2.22
C SER A 72 7.80 -10.27 -1.89
N LEU A 73 7.00 -9.24 -2.22
CA LEU A 73 7.44 -7.84 -2.26
C LEU A 73 8.31 -7.42 -1.05
N TYR A 74 7.84 -7.65 0.18
CA TYR A 74 8.58 -7.26 1.38
C TYR A 74 9.90 -8.01 1.57
N PRO A 75 9.94 -9.36 1.53
CA PRO A 75 11.18 -10.12 1.42
C PRO A 75 12.13 -9.62 0.32
N SER A 76 11.59 -9.33 -0.87
CA SER A 76 12.38 -8.91 -2.02
C SER A 76 13.11 -7.59 -1.79
N VAL A 77 12.44 -6.59 -1.22
CA VAL A 77 13.06 -5.26 -1.00
C VAL A 77 14.03 -5.21 0.18
N MET A 78 14.00 -6.20 1.07
CA MET A 78 14.99 -6.35 2.15
C MET A 78 16.16 -7.28 1.80
N SER A 79 16.13 -7.88 0.60
CA SER A 79 17.15 -8.83 0.15
C SER A 79 18.51 -8.19 -0.14
N SER A 80 18.55 -6.88 -0.48
CA SER A 80 19.75 -6.23 -1.02
C SER A 80 20.31 -6.88 -2.30
N GLU A 81 19.50 -7.67 -3.03
CA GLU A 81 19.88 -8.15 -4.36
C GLU A 81 20.08 -6.97 -5.32
N PRO A 82 21.12 -7.01 -6.17
CA PRO A 82 21.33 -5.99 -7.17
C PRO A 82 20.25 -6.05 -8.25
N HIS A 83 19.85 -4.88 -8.77
CA HIS A 83 18.89 -4.80 -9.85
C HIS A 83 19.17 -3.58 -10.74
N GLN A 84 19.06 -3.76 -12.06
CA GLN A 84 19.36 -2.74 -13.09
C GLN A 84 18.63 -1.41 -12.84
N PHE A 85 17.38 -1.49 -12.40
CA PHE A 85 16.52 -0.33 -12.12
C PHE A 85 16.71 0.30 -10.73
N ILE A 86 17.59 -0.22 -9.88
CA ILE A 86 17.92 0.44 -8.61
C ILE A 86 19.08 1.40 -8.86
N ARG A 87 18.82 2.71 -8.84
CA ARG A 87 19.86 3.72 -9.15
C ARG A 87 20.75 4.04 -7.96
N TYR A 88 20.24 3.80 -6.75
CA TYR A 88 20.89 4.21 -5.51
C TYR A 88 21.86 3.15 -5.00
N THR A 89 22.86 3.61 -4.26
CA THR A 89 23.82 2.78 -3.56
C THR A 89 24.46 1.68 -4.41
N ASN A 90 24.81 2.03 -5.65
CA ASN A 90 25.43 1.14 -6.62
C ASN A 90 24.58 -0.11 -6.97
N GLY A 91 23.30 0.10 -7.30
CA GLY A 91 22.45 -0.98 -7.81
C GLY A 91 21.71 -1.80 -6.75
N LYS A 92 21.84 -1.47 -5.45
CA LYS A 92 21.35 -2.32 -4.35
C LYS A 92 20.58 -1.54 -3.31
N MET A 93 19.43 -2.05 -2.87
CA MET A 93 18.71 -1.52 -1.70
C MET A 93 19.23 -2.15 -0.40
N TYR A 94 20.20 -1.50 0.24
CA TYR A 94 20.66 -1.87 1.58
C TYR A 94 19.61 -1.62 2.66
N MET A 95 19.67 -2.41 3.73
CA MET A 95 18.85 -2.23 4.93
C MET A 95 19.57 -1.41 5.99
N CYS A 96 18.79 -0.70 6.80
CA CYS A 96 19.30 0.12 7.91
C CYS A 96 19.78 -0.75 9.08
N GLY A 97 20.94 -0.39 9.62
CA GLY A 97 21.52 -0.96 10.84
C GLY A 97 21.18 -0.13 12.08
N SER A 98 22.18 0.05 12.95
CA SER A 98 22.09 0.96 14.11
C SER A 98 21.96 2.42 13.70
N GLN A 99 21.23 3.19 14.52
CA GLN A 99 21.24 4.65 14.47
C GLN A 99 22.66 5.16 14.75
N THR A 100 23.15 6.06 13.89
CA THR A 100 24.49 6.67 14.01
C THR A 100 24.45 8.15 14.35
N GLY A 101 23.31 8.81 14.12
CA GLY A 101 23.17 10.23 14.41
C GLY A 101 21.74 10.73 14.20
N LYS A 102 21.47 11.93 14.72
CA LYS A 102 20.22 12.66 14.56
C LYS A 102 20.56 14.15 14.46
N ILE A 103 19.94 14.86 13.52
CA ILE A 103 20.08 16.30 13.37
C ILE A 103 18.66 16.89 13.34
N ILE A 104 18.43 17.91 14.16
CA ILE A 104 17.17 18.66 14.21
C ILE A 104 17.35 19.95 13.39
N GLY A 105 16.40 20.26 12.52
CA GLY A 105 16.38 21.47 11.68
C GLY A 105 15.81 22.68 12.41
N ASP A 106 16.40 23.05 13.55
CA ASP A 106 15.98 24.16 14.42
C ASP A 106 16.45 25.55 13.95
N ASN A 107 17.46 25.61 13.09
CA ASN A 107 18.03 26.84 12.55
C ASN A 107 18.48 26.63 11.09
N GLU A 108 18.82 27.72 10.39
CA GLU A 108 19.15 27.64 8.97
C GLU A 108 20.39 26.77 8.70
N HIS A 109 21.40 26.83 9.58
CA HIS A 109 22.61 26.01 9.42
C HIS A 109 22.32 24.51 9.54
N SER A 110 21.51 24.11 10.51
CA SER A 110 21.11 22.70 10.70
C SER A 110 20.23 22.21 9.56
N LYS A 111 19.27 23.02 9.10
CA LYS A 111 18.45 22.71 7.91
C LYS A 111 19.28 22.53 6.64
N GLN A 112 20.23 23.43 6.37
CA GLN A 112 21.14 23.30 5.24
C GLN A 112 22.03 22.05 5.34
N THR A 113 22.45 21.68 6.55
CA THR A 113 23.20 20.43 6.78
C THR A 113 22.35 19.20 6.43
N ILE A 114 21.09 19.17 6.86
CA ILE A 114 20.14 18.09 6.52
C ILE A 114 19.97 18.01 5.00
N LEU A 115 19.72 19.14 4.33
CA LEU A 115 19.54 19.19 2.88
C LEU A 115 20.79 18.72 2.12
N ARG A 116 22.01 19.03 2.60
CA ARG A 116 23.26 18.52 2.03
C ARG A 116 23.38 17.00 2.14
N ILE A 117 22.94 16.41 3.26
CA ILE A 117 22.95 14.95 3.44
C ILE A 117 21.96 14.30 2.47
N ILE A 118 20.73 14.81 2.41
CA ILE A 118 19.68 14.30 1.51
C ILE A 118 20.15 14.38 0.05
N ASN A 119 20.68 15.54 -0.36
CA ASN A 119 21.05 15.81 -1.74
C ASN A 119 22.47 15.36 -2.12
N SER A 120 23.20 14.69 -1.23
CA SER A 120 24.54 14.18 -1.50
C SER A 120 24.58 13.30 -2.74
N LYS A 121 25.51 13.57 -3.66
CA LYS A 121 25.74 12.75 -4.87
C LYS A 121 26.27 11.36 -4.54
N LYS A 122 26.78 11.15 -3.31
CA LYS A 122 27.17 9.82 -2.82
C LYS A 122 26.00 8.83 -2.80
N ARG A 123 24.74 9.29 -2.86
CA ARG A 123 23.55 8.43 -2.92
C ARG A 123 23.56 7.42 -4.08
N PHE A 124 24.27 7.70 -5.17
CA PHE A 124 24.40 6.79 -6.32
C PHE A 124 25.59 5.82 -6.19
N THR A 125 26.41 5.95 -5.16
CA THR A 125 27.65 5.20 -4.96
C THR A 125 27.55 4.25 -3.77
N ALA A 126 28.53 3.35 -3.61
CA ALA A 126 28.65 2.49 -2.43
C ALA A 126 28.75 3.26 -1.10
N ASP A 127 28.99 4.58 -1.11
CA ASP A 127 29.08 5.44 0.08
C ASP A 127 27.75 6.13 0.46
N GLY A 128 26.64 5.82 -0.21
CA GLY A 128 25.34 6.45 0.10
C GLY A 128 24.91 6.22 1.56
N GLN A 129 24.58 7.30 2.26
CA GLN A 129 24.17 7.31 3.67
C GLN A 129 22.66 7.02 3.78
N LEU A 130 22.28 6.00 4.56
CA LEU A 130 20.87 5.72 4.82
C LEU A 130 20.33 6.64 5.91
N PHE A 131 19.09 7.06 5.74
CA PHE A 131 18.43 7.95 6.68
C PHE A 131 16.91 7.79 6.68
N ILE A 132 16.29 8.33 7.73
CA ILE A 132 14.87 8.71 7.74
C ILE A 132 14.81 10.22 7.91
N ALA A 133 14.17 10.92 6.97
CA ALA A 133 14.03 12.37 7.01
C ALA A 133 12.55 12.75 7.16
N GLU A 134 12.25 13.66 8.09
CA GLU A 134 10.91 14.23 8.28
C GLU A 134 10.86 15.60 7.60
N VAL A 135 10.12 15.70 6.49
CA VAL A 135 10.13 16.85 5.57
C VAL A 135 8.72 17.30 5.18
N LYS A 136 8.58 18.58 4.81
CA LYS A 136 7.48 19.09 4.01
C LYS A 136 7.93 19.22 2.57
N GLY A 137 7.04 18.97 1.63
CA GLY A 137 7.36 19.15 0.23
C GLY A 137 6.20 18.85 -0.70
N HIS A 138 6.39 19.16 -1.97
CA HIS A 138 5.41 18.98 -3.03
C HIS A 138 6.09 18.64 -4.35
N ILE A 139 5.37 17.95 -5.23
CA ILE A 139 5.75 17.85 -6.63
C ILE A 139 5.60 19.24 -7.24
N ASP A 140 6.63 19.69 -7.97
CA ASP A 140 6.58 20.96 -8.72
C ASP A 140 5.29 21.04 -9.54
N GLN A 141 4.60 22.17 -9.42
CA GLN A 141 3.28 22.37 -10.02
C GLN A 141 3.25 22.15 -11.53
N ASN A 142 4.38 22.37 -12.22
CA ASN A 142 4.50 22.13 -13.67
C ASN A 142 4.48 20.65 -14.05
N TYR A 143 4.78 19.77 -13.09
CA TYR A 143 4.89 18.32 -13.30
C TYR A 143 3.75 17.53 -12.67
N ILE A 144 2.77 18.19 -12.02
CA ILE A 144 1.63 17.48 -11.38
C ILE A 144 0.91 16.56 -12.37
N ASN A 145 0.75 16.98 -13.63
CA ASN A 145 0.06 16.17 -14.64
C ASN A 145 0.79 14.87 -15.01
N ASP A 146 2.10 14.82 -14.82
CA ASP A 146 2.89 13.61 -15.06
C ASP A 146 2.62 12.53 -14.00
N PHE A 147 2.14 12.95 -12.83
CA PHE A 147 1.98 12.08 -11.66
C PHE A 147 0.54 11.97 -11.15
N ILE A 148 -0.38 12.85 -11.56
CA ILE A 148 -1.75 12.90 -11.03
C ILE A 148 -2.55 11.61 -11.30
N ASN A 149 -2.22 10.90 -12.38
CA ASN A 149 -2.83 9.62 -12.73
C ASN A 149 -2.30 8.45 -11.87
N PHE A 150 -1.21 8.64 -11.11
CA PHE A 150 -0.79 7.73 -10.04
C PHE A 150 0.10 8.41 -8.98
N PRO A 151 -0.40 9.27 -8.07
CA PRO A 151 0.48 10.14 -7.30
C PRO A 151 1.49 9.35 -6.43
N PRO A 152 2.79 9.72 -6.44
CA PRO A 152 3.85 8.88 -5.93
C PRO A 152 4.04 8.96 -4.41
N ILE A 153 3.38 9.88 -3.69
CA ILE A 153 3.51 9.99 -2.24
C ILE A 153 2.43 9.14 -1.57
N LEU A 154 2.84 7.99 -1.02
CA LEU A 154 1.99 6.98 -0.40
C LEU A 154 2.08 7.13 1.12
N ARG A 155 1.24 8.00 1.66
CA ARG A 155 1.23 8.35 3.09
C ARG A 155 -0.18 8.43 3.65
N ASN A 156 -0.25 8.35 4.98
CA ASN A 156 -1.50 8.57 5.69
C ASN A 156 -1.89 10.04 5.59
N TYR A 157 -3.08 10.31 5.08
CA TYR A 157 -3.72 11.61 5.07
C TYR A 157 -4.86 11.64 6.09
N GLU A 158 -4.92 12.68 6.91
CA GLU A 158 -6.01 12.92 7.84
C GLU A 158 -6.98 13.94 7.24
N PHE A 159 -8.26 13.60 7.21
CA PHE A 159 -9.31 14.41 6.60
C PHE A 159 -10.66 14.14 7.25
N THR A 160 -11.62 15.03 7.03
CA THR A 160 -13.01 14.86 7.50
C THR A 160 -13.87 14.32 6.37
N THR A 161 -14.77 13.39 6.66
CA THR A 161 -15.75 12.89 5.66
C THR A 161 -16.95 13.82 5.47
N ASP A 162 -16.68 15.13 5.36
CA ASP A 162 -17.67 16.14 5.04
C ASP A 162 -17.83 16.28 3.51
N GLU A 163 -18.95 16.85 3.07
CA GLU A 163 -19.26 17.00 1.64
C GLU A 163 -18.19 17.79 0.88
N ARG A 164 -17.62 18.82 1.52
CA ARG A 164 -16.56 19.66 0.95
C ARG A 164 -15.30 18.86 0.61
N THR A 165 -15.01 17.81 1.37
CA THR A 165 -13.79 17.01 1.22
C THR A 165 -14.00 15.80 0.32
N ILE A 166 -15.04 14.99 0.57
CA ILE A 166 -15.24 13.71 -0.15
C ILE A 166 -16.15 13.83 -1.39
N GLY A 167 -16.77 15.00 -1.57
CA GLY A 167 -17.71 15.27 -2.66
C GLY A 167 -19.13 14.81 -2.37
N SER A 168 -20.08 15.48 -3.03
CA SER A 168 -21.51 15.23 -2.88
C SER A 168 -21.91 13.80 -3.23
N TYR A 169 -21.29 13.20 -4.25
CA TYR A 169 -21.58 11.82 -4.66
C TYR A 169 -21.35 10.83 -3.50
N MET A 170 -20.15 10.83 -2.90
CA MET A 170 -19.83 9.89 -1.83
C MET A 170 -20.50 10.29 -0.50
N TYR A 171 -20.63 11.59 -0.21
CA TYR A 171 -21.32 12.07 0.98
C TYR A 171 -22.79 11.65 0.99
N ASN A 172 -23.51 11.86 -0.12
CA ASN A 172 -24.91 11.45 -0.26
C ASN A 172 -25.05 9.92 -0.25
N HIS A 173 -24.14 9.19 -0.90
CA HIS A 173 -24.13 7.72 -0.84
C HIS A 173 -24.01 7.20 0.60
N MET A 174 -23.13 7.80 1.41
CA MET A 174 -23.00 7.47 2.83
C MET A 174 -24.27 7.83 3.62
N LYS A 175 -24.78 9.05 3.44
CA LYS A 175 -25.96 9.57 4.16
C LYS A 175 -27.22 8.75 3.86
N ASN A 176 -27.50 8.47 2.58
CA ASN A 176 -28.65 7.69 2.12
C ASN A 176 -28.63 6.25 2.65
N ASN A 177 -27.45 5.73 2.95
CA ASN A 177 -27.27 4.39 3.50
C ASN A 177 -27.00 4.37 5.02
N ASN A 178 -27.32 5.47 5.74
CA ASN A 178 -27.16 5.59 7.19
C ASN A 178 -25.73 5.34 7.70
N VAL A 179 -24.72 5.65 6.88
CA VAL A 179 -23.31 5.62 7.29
C VAL A 179 -22.90 6.99 7.81
N LYS A 180 -22.26 7.02 8.98
CA LYS A 180 -21.81 8.27 9.62
C LYS A 180 -20.91 9.09 8.70
N THR A 181 -21.29 10.33 8.46
CA THR A 181 -20.52 11.38 7.79
C THR A 181 -19.82 12.29 8.80
N ASP A 182 -19.05 13.26 8.32
CA ASP A 182 -18.43 14.31 9.15
C ASP A 182 -17.49 13.76 10.24
N GLN A 183 -16.87 12.60 9.97
CA GLN A 183 -15.92 11.95 10.87
C GLN A 183 -14.49 12.27 10.44
N LYS A 184 -13.61 12.55 11.40
CA LYS A 184 -12.16 12.55 11.15
C LYS A 184 -11.69 11.13 10.84
N GLN A 185 -10.94 10.98 9.76
CA GLN A 185 -10.37 9.71 9.34
C GLN A 185 -8.91 9.91 8.93
N LYS A 186 -8.09 8.90 9.23
CA LYS A 186 -6.70 8.82 8.78
C LYS A 186 -6.55 7.62 7.87
N LYS A 187 -6.23 7.83 6.59
CA LYS A 187 -6.09 6.76 5.59
C LYS A 187 -4.86 6.91 4.73
N LEU A 188 -4.20 5.78 4.47
CA LEU A 188 -3.13 5.68 3.48
C LEU A 188 -3.71 5.83 2.07
N THR A 189 -3.24 6.83 1.33
CA THR A 189 -3.65 7.16 -0.05
C THR A 189 -2.46 7.67 -0.87
N ASN A 190 -2.70 7.96 -2.15
CA ASN A 190 -1.76 8.59 -3.07
C ASN A 190 -1.90 10.11 -3.00
N LEU A 191 -0.79 10.83 -2.87
CA LEU A 191 -0.73 12.28 -2.77
C LEU A 191 0.32 12.85 -3.74
N THR A 192 0.16 14.13 -4.10
CA THR A 192 1.12 14.93 -4.89
C THR A 192 1.98 15.86 -4.01
N SER A 193 1.69 15.94 -2.71
CA SER A 193 2.48 16.68 -1.73
C SER A 193 2.38 16.05 -0.34
N THR A 194 3.10 16.60 0.63
CA THR A 194 2.92 16.27 2.05
C THR A 194 1.71 16.95 2.69
N MET A 195 0.83 17.56 1.88
CA MET A 195 -0.40 18.24 2.30
C MET A 195 -0.16 19.33 3.36
N GLY A 196 0.97 20.05 3.26
CA GLY A 196 1.35 21.10 4.20
C GLY A 196 1.88 20.60 5.55
N GLU A 197 1.90 19.28 5.76
CA GLU A 197 2.34 18.63 7.00
C GLU A 197 3.72 17.98 6.83
N TYR A 198 4.45 17.81 7.93
CA TYR A 198 5.68 17.02 7.87
C TYR A 198 5.35 15.54 7.73
N MET A 199 6.05 14.85 6.83
CA MET A 199 5.99 13.40 6.66
C MET A 199 7.40 12.81 6.67
N ALA A 200 7.56 11.62 7.25
CA ALA A 200 8.86 10.94 7.25
C ALA A 200 9.01 10.02 6.03
N PHE A 201 10.22 9.94 5.49
CA PHE A 201 10.57 9.09 4.35
C PHE A 201 11.93 8.43 4.56
N SER A 202 12.06 7.17 4.13
CA SER A 202 13.37 6.52 4.02
C SER A 202 14.20 7.15 2.90
N SER A 203 15.52 7.01 2.98
CA SER A 203 16.46 7.51 1.96
C SER A 203 16.08 7.14 0.52
N TYR A 204 15.85 5.86 0.20
CA TYR A 204 15.50 5.44 -1.15
C TYR A 204 14.20 6.05 -1.66
N TYR A 205 13.20 6.13 -0.79
CA TYR A 205 11.91 6.66 -1.19
C TYR A 205 11.99 8.18 -1.41
N LEU A 206 12.64 8.91 -0.50
CA LEU A 206 12.81 10.35 -0.67
C LEU A 206 13.68 10.69 -1.89
N TRP A 207 14.77 9.95 -2.11
CA TRP A 207 15.61 10.14 -3.30
C TRP A 207 14.83 9.91 -4.59
N PHE A 208 14.01 8.85 -4.66
CA PHE A 208 13.11 8.62 -5.79
C PHE A 208 12.17 9.80 -6.03
N LEU A 209 11.52 10.33 -4.98
CA LEU A 209 10.64 11.49 -5.14
C LEU A 209 11.39 12.71 -5.71
N ILE A 210 12.60 12.98 -5.22
CA ILE A 210 13.41 14.12 -5.67
C ILE A 210 13.89 13.91 -7.12
N ASP A 211 14.47 12.75 -7.41
CA ASP A 211 15.20 12.51 -8.66
C ASP A 211 14.28 12.08 -9.82
N ASP A 212 13.13 11.45 -9.54
CA ASP A 212 12.19 10.95 -10.56
C ASP A 212 10.85 11.70 -10.58
N CYS A 213 10.45 12.32 -9.46
CA CYS A 213 9.11 12.91 -9.32
C CYS A 213 9.09 14.43 -9.17
N HIS A 214 10.21 15.12 -9.44
CA HIS A 214 10.31 16.58 -9.32
C HIS A 214 9.85 17.11 -7.95
N PHE A 215 10.12 16.34 -6.89
CA PHE A 215 9.73 16.71 -5.53
C PHE A 215 10.65 17.80 -4.97
N ILE A 216 10.04 18.91 -4.59
CA ILE A 216 10.67 20.04 -3.92
C ILE A 216 10.48 19.88 -2.42
N ILE A 217 11.58 19.95 -1.67
CA ILE A 217 11.54 20.01 -0.21
C ILE A 217 11.30 21.47 0.20
N ASP A 218 10.14 21.73 0.79
CA ASP A 218 9.76 23.05 1.30
C ASP A 218 10.42 23.34 2.65
N ASP A 219 10.51 22.32 3.50
CA ASP A 219 11.12 22.43 4.82
C ASP A 219 11.57 21.07 5.36
N VAL A 220 12.57 21.08 6.23
CA VAL A 220 13.10 19.89 6.91
C VAL A 220 13.00 20.06 8.42
N LYS A 221 12.41 19.07 9.09
CA LYS A 221 12.27 19.08 10.56
C LYS A 221 13.42 18.37 11.24
N GLN A 222 13.78 17.19 10.74
CA GLN A 222 14.87 16.40 11.29
C GLN A 222 15.29 15.28 10.33
N ILE A 223 16.49 14.76 10.55
CA ILE A 223 17.01 13.56 9.89
C ILE A 223 17.64 12.63 10.93
N VAL A 224 17.41 11.33 10.77
CA VAL A 224 18.04 10.27 11.56
C VAL A 224 18.89 9.43 10.62
N LEU A 225 20.16 9.24 10.99
CA LEU A 225 21.16 8.54 10.19
C LEU A 225 21.34 7.11 10.68
N PHE A 226 21.56 6.19 9.76
CA PHE A 226 21.75 4.78 10.05
C PHE A 226 22.97 4.21 9.32
N ASN A 227 23.67 3.28 9.95
CA ASN A 227 24.56 2.40 9.19
C ASN A 227 23.74 1.57 8.19
N LYS A 228 24.42 0.93 7.24
CA LYS A 228 23.77 0.07 6.23
C LYS A 228 24.41 -1.30 6.17
N HIS A 229 23.61 -2.29 5.80
CA HIS A 229 24.04 -3.68 5.66
C HIS A 229 23.18 -4.43 4.63
N ASP A 230 23.69 -5.57 4.17
CA ASP A 230 23.05 -6.50 3.23
C ASP A 230 22.85 -7.91 3.84
N GLN A 231 23.07 -8.04 5.16
CA GLN A 231 23.13 -9.34 5.85
C GLN A 231 21.83 -10.15 5.83
N PHE A 232 20.69 -9.58 5.42
CA PHE A 232 19.45 -10.31 5.22
C PHE A 232 19.42 -11.09 3.89
N ASN A 233 20.36 -10.83 2.99
CA ASN A 233 20.44 -11.44 1.67
C ASN A 233 20.44 -12.97 1.72
N SER A 234 21.30 -13.57 2.56
CA SER A 234 21.42 -15.01 2.68
C SER A 234 20.10 -15.65 3.11
N PHE A 235 19.46 -15.11 4.14
CA PHE A 235 18.16 -15.54 4.64
C PHE A 235 17.09 -15.50 3.53
N ILE A 236 16.97 -14.38 2.81
CA ILE A 236 15.94 -14.24 1.77
C ILE A 236 16.19 -15.18 0.58
N LYS A 237 17.45 -15.34 0.15
CA LYS A 237 17.79 -16.23 -0.96
C LYS A 237 17.53 -17.69 -0.62
N GLU A 238 17.96 -18.12 0.57
CA GLU A 238 17.77 -19.49 1.04
C GLU A 238 16.28 -19.82 1.17
N PHE A 239 15.50 -18.98 1.84
CA PHE A 239 14.07 -19.23 2.03
C PHE A 239 13.25 -19.10 0.74
N THR A 240 13.66 -18.23 -0.19
CA THR A 240 13.07 -18.18 -1.54
C THR A 240 13.35 -19.46 -2.30
N LYS A 241 14.60 -19.94 -2.28
CA LYS A 241 15.00 -21.18 -2.94
C LYS A 241 14.22 -22.38 -2.37
N ASN A 242 14.21 -22.54 -1.05
CA ASN A 242 13.51 -23.65 -0.40
C ASN A 242 11.99 -23.61 -0.66
N ARG A 243 11.41 -22.41 -0.80
CA ARG A 243 10.01 -22.24 -1.20
C ARG A 243 9.76 -22.69 -2.65
N ILE A 244 10.68 -22.39 -3.56
CA ILE A 244 10.58 -22.83 -4.97
C ILE A 244 10.72 -24.35 -5.04
N GLU A 245 11.69 -24.94 -4.34
CA GLU A 245 11.87 -26.40 -4.26
C GLU A 245 10.61 -27.08 -3.71
N ALA A 246 10.07 -26.59 -2.59
CA ALA A 246 8.82 -27.12 -2.03
C ALA A 246 7.63 -27.04 -3.01
N LYS A 247 7.58 -25.99 -3.84
CA LYS A 247 6.55 -25.84 -4.88
C LYS A 247 6.76 -26.84 -6.02
N LEU A 248 8.00 -27.09 -6.43
CA LEU A 248 8.36 -28.08 -7.45
C LEU A 248 8.06 -29.52 -6.98
N ASP A 249 8.25 -29.78 -5.69
CA ASP A 249 7.92 -31.05 -5.03
C ASP A 249 6.43 -31.20 -4.70
N GLU A 250 5.59 -30.25 -5.12
CA GLU A 250 4.14 -30.16 -4.82
C GLU A 250 3.80 -30.17 -3.31
N ASN A 251 4.76 -29.83 -2.44
CA ASN A 251 4.60 -29.77 -1.00
C ASN A 251 4.03 -28.40 -0.54
N LYS A 252 2.70 -28.33 -0.51
CA LYS A 252 1.96 -27.10 -0.21
C LYS A 252 2.19 -26.60 1.22
N GLU A 253 2.33 -27.49 2.19
CA GLU A 253 2.58 -27.13 3.59
C GLU A 253 3.91 -26.42 3.74
N GLN A 254 4.96 -26.97 3.12
CA GLN A 254 6.30 -26.42 3.18
C GLN A 254 6.44 -25.13 2.36
N GLU A 255 5.80 -25.04 1.20
CA GLU A 255 5.70 -23.78 0.44
C GLU A 255 5.08 -22.67 1.30
N GLN A 256 3.97 -22.99 1.97
CA GLN A 256 3.27 -22.04 2.84
C GLN A 256 4.09 -21.69 4.08
N PHE A 257 4.82 -22.64 4.67
CA PHE A 257 5.73 -22.38 5.78
C PHE A 257 6.79 -21.34 5.41
N PHE A 258 7.53 -21.56 4.32
CA PHE A 258 8.58 -20.63 3.90
C PHE A 258 8.02 -19.25 3.53
N LYS A 259 6.85 -19.21 2.88
CA LYS A 259 6.13 -17.95 2.61
C LYS A 259 5.80 -17.19 3.90
N ILE A 260 5.28 -17.89 4.92
CA ILE A 260 4.92 -17.27 6.21
C ILE A 260 6.16 -16.74 6.90
N VAL A 261 7.24 -17.53 7.01
CA VAL A 261 8.47 -17.13 7.71
C VAL A 261 9.09 -15.89 7.07
N MET A 262 9.18 -15.84 5.75
CA MET A 262 9.68 -14.66 5.05
C MET A 262 8.81 -13.43 5.31
N ASN A 263 7.48 -13.56 5.19
CA ASN A 263 6.56 -12.44 5.36
C ASN A 263 6.38 -11.99 6.82
N SER A 264 6.58 -12.88 7.79
CA SER A 264 6.43 -12.56 9.22
C SER A 264 7.68 -11.90 9.79
N SER A 265 8.86 -12.16 9.22
CA SER A 265 10.16 -11.65 9.71
C SER A 265 10.15 -10.14 9.99
N TYR A 266 9.89 -9.30 8.99
CA TYR A 266 9.82 -7.85 9.16
C TYR A 266 8.61 -7.40 10.03
N GLY A 267 7.54 -8.19 10.03
CA GLY A 267 6.36 -7.93 10.85
C GLY A 267 6.69 -8.02 12.34
N SER A 268 7.53 -8.98 12.71
CA SER A 268 8.09 -9.10 14.06
C SER A 268 8.99 -7.91 14.41
N ASP A 269 9.78 -7.39 13.47
CA ASP A 269 10.60 -6.18 13.70
C ASP A 269 9.74 -4.95 14.02
N GLY A 270 8.57 -4.86 13.38
CA GLY A 270 7.60 -3.78 13.55
C GLY A 270 6.67 -3.91 14.76
N MET A 271 6.84 -4.93 15.60
CA MET A 271 5.95 -5.24 16.73
C MET A 271 5.74 -4.04 17.65
N ASN A 272 4.49 -3.78 18.04
CA ASN A 272 4.15 -2.67 18.95
C ASN A 272 3.85 -3.20 20.35
N THR A 273 4.87 -3.22 21.19
CA THR A 273 4.79 -3.69 22.57
C THR A 273 4.03 -2.75 23.51
N GLU A 274 3.77 -1.49 23.12
CA GLU A 274 2.92 -0.57 23.90
C GLU A 274 1.47 -1.03 23.98
N LYS A 275 1.01 -1.77 22.96
CA LYS A 275 -0.36 -2.27 22.90
C LYS A 275 -0.53 -3.62 23.59
N TYR A 276 0.52 -4.12 24.24
CA TYR A 276 0.46 -5.43 24.90
C TYR A 276 -0.28 -5.31 26.22
N HIS A 277 -1.13 -6.28 26.48
CA HIS A 277 -1.83 -6.40 27.76
C HIS A 277 -1.34 -7.65 28.48
N LYS A 278 -1.20 -7.56 29.79
CA LYS A 278 -0.89 -8.71 30.63
C LYS A 278 -2.18 -9.37 31.06
N VAL A 279 -2.50 -10.51 30.47
CA VAL A 279 -3.64 -11.33 30.87
C VAL A 279 -3.16 -12.37 31.87
N LYS A 280 -3.84 -12.46 33.02
CA LYS A 280 -3.55 -13.44 34.07
C LYS A 280 -4.83 -14.19 34.43
N ILE A 281 -4.71 -15.47 34.75
CA ILE A 281 -5.79 -16.20 35.43
C ILE A 281 -5.62 -15.98 36.93
N MET A 282 -6.65 -15.48 37.58
CA MET A 282 -6.67 -15.12 39.00
C MET A 282 -7.88 -15.73 39.69
N ASN A 283 -7.73 -16.07 40.97
CA ASN A 283 -8.89 -16.42 41.81
C ASN A 283 -9.70 -15.17 42.21
N LYS A 284 -10.85 -15.36 42.86
CA LYS A 284 -11.74 -14.26 43.21
C LYS A 284 -11.05 -13.18 44.05
N LYS A 285 -10.33 -13.57 45.10
CA LYS A 285 -9.62 -12.62 45.99
C LYS A 285 -8.51 -11.85 45.27
N GLN A 286 -7.75 -12.53 44.41
CA GLN A 286 -6.71 -11.90 43.58
C GLN A 286 -7.32 -10.89 42.60
N THR A 287 -8.46 -11.22 42.01
CA THR A 287 -9.19 -10.36 41.07
C THR A 287 -9.70 -9.10 41.77
N GLU A 288 -10.35 -9.24 42.92
CA GLU A 288 -10.80 -8.09 43.74
C GLU A 288 -9.64 -7.16 44.11
N ARG A 289 -8.44 -7.71 44.35
CA ARG A 289 -7.23 -6.90 44.56
C ARG A 289 -6.76 -6.22 43.28
N ALA A 290 -6.78 -6.93 42.16
CA ALA A 290 -6.35 -6.40 40.87
C ALA A 290 -7.25 -5.24 40.40
N ILE A 291 -8.57 -5.33 40.59
CA ILE A 291 -9.55 -4.27 40.24
C ILE A 291 -9.21 -2.92 40.90
N ARG A 292 -8.58 -2.95 42.08
CA ARG A 292 -8.16 -1.73 42.80
C ARG A 292 -6.83 -1.14 42.27
N SER A 293 -6.17 -1.79 41.32
CA SER A 293 -4.93 -1.30 40.72
C SER A 293 -5.23 -0.34 39.57
N ASN A 294 -4.44 0.74 39.45
CA ASN A 294 -4.49 1.63 38.28
C ASN A 294 -4.12 0.93 36.96
N ALA A 295 -3.48 -0.23 37.03
CA ALA A 295 -3.16 -1.06 35.88
C ALA A 295 -4.32 -1.98 35.45
N PHE A 296 -5.43 -2.02 36.19
CA PHE A 296 -6.58 -2.84 35.82
C PHE A 296 -7.24 -2.31 34.54
N MET A 297 -7.66 -3.23 33.67
CA MET A 297 -8.42 -2.88 32.47
C MET A 297 -9.79 -3.54 32.43
N ASP A 298 -9.82 -4.86 32.60
CA ASP A 298 -11.04 -5.64 32.45
C ASP A 298 -10.88 -7.00 33.16
N GLU A 299 -11.99 -7.60 33.54
CA GLU A 299 -12.06 -8.95 34.07
C GLU A 299 -13.13 -9.79 33.38
N GLN A 300 -12.82 -11.07 33.16
CA GLN A 300 -13.75 -12.03 32.59
C GLN A 300 -13.79 -13.27 33.47
N LYS A 301 -14.90 -13.46 34.18
CA LYS A 301 -15.14 -14.68 34.96
C LYS A 301 -15.17 -15.90 34.02
N ILE A 302 -14.37 -16.92 34.34
CA ILE A 302 -14.34 -18.21 33.66
C ILE A 302 -15.12 -19.25 34.47
N SER A 303 -14.90 -19.27 35.79
CA SER A 303 -15.58 -20.17 36.74
C SER A 303 -15.84 -19.44 38.06
N GLU A 304 -16.37 -20.12 39.08
CA GLU A 304 -16.66 -19.49 40.38
C GLU A 304 -15.44 -18.81 41.01
N ASP A 305 -14.26 -19.42 40.88
CA ASP A 305 -13.01 -18.95 41.48
C ASP A 305 -11.87 -18.80 40.44
N SER A 306 -12.20 -18.50 39.18
CA SER A 306 -11.19 -18.21 38.16
C SER A 306 -11.66 -17.13 37.20
N TYR A 307 -10.83 -16.12 37.02
CA TYR A 307 -11.08 -14.92 36.24
C TYR A 307 -9.88 -14.67 35.34
N LEU A 308 -10.10 -14.35 34.06
CA LEU A 308 -9.10 -13.72 33.22
C LEU A 308 -9.09 -12.24 33.55
N VAL A 309 -7.99 -11.76 34.12
CA VAL A 309 -7.80 -10.36 34.47
C VAL A 309 -6.82 -9.75 33.49
N GLN A 310 -7.29 -8.76 32.75
CA GLN A 310 -6.48 -7.98 31.82
C GLN A 310 -5.90 -6.77 32.57
N MET A 311 -4.58 -6.63 32.49
CA MET A 311 -3.86 -5.51 33.09
C MET A 311 -3.03 -4.78 32.04
N ASN A 312 -2.97 -3.45 32.16
CA ASN A 312 -2.08 -2.60 31.40
C ASN A 312 -0.66 -2.68 32.02
N PRO A 313 0.38 -3.03 31.25
CA PRO A 313 1.75 -2.96 31.75
C PRO A 313 2.12 -1.51 32.09
N GLU A 314 2.74 -1.28 33.25
CA GLU A 314 3.23 0.05 33.65
C GLU A 314 4.40 0.53 32.77
N ASN A 315 5.18 -0.41 32.24
CA ASN A 315 6.34 -0.15 31.39
C ASN A 315 6.29 -1.03 30.15
N CYS A 316 6.69 -0.49 29.01
CA CYS A 316 6.95 -1.24 27.78
C CYS A 316 8.40 -0.99 27.32
N SER A 317 8.92 -1.90 26.50
CA SER A 317 10.26 -1.76 25.92
C SER A 317 10.23 -2.11 24.44
N CYS A 318 10.98 -1.35 23.63
CA CYS A 318 11.25 -1.69 22.25
C CYS A 318 12.34 -2.76 22.22
N LYS A 319 11.95 -4.01 21.96
CA LYS A 319 12.87 -5.16 21.89
C LYS A 319 13.18 -5.60 20.46
N THR A 320 12.77 -4.79 19.48
CA THR A 320 12.84 -5.11 18.07
C THR A 320 13.48 -3.97 17.29
N PRO A 321 14.13 -4.25 16.16
CA PRO A 321 14.73 -3.22 15.33
C PRO A 321 13.66 -2.49 14.49
N LEU A 322 12.89 -1.62 15.14
CA LEU A 322 11.73 -0.96 14.56
C LEU A 322 12.01 -0.24 13.22
N GLN A 323 13.20 0.33 13.08
CA GLN A 323 13.66 0.99 11.86
C GLN A 323 13.66 0.05 10.64
N VAL A 324 13.91 -1.26 10.84
CA VAL A 324 13.88 -2.25 9.76
C VAL A 324 12.50 -2.31 9.15
N ALA A 325 11.45 -2.43 9.97
CA ALA A 325 10.07 -2.47 9.47
C ALA A 325 9.70 -1.20 8.69
N PHE A 326 10.19 -0.03 9.13
CA PHE A 326 10.00 1.22 8.39
C PHE A 326 10.67 1.18 7.02
N PHE A 327 11.94 0.78 6.95
CA PHE A 327 12.68 0.67 5.68
C PHE A 327 12.06 -0.37 4.75
N VAL A 328 11.63 -1.54 5.24
CA VAL A 328 10.96 -2.55 4.40
C VAL A 328 9.70 -1.97 3.76
N LEU A 329 8.85 -1.31 4.55
CA LEU A 329 7.59 -0.75 4.07
C LEU A 329 7.78 0.43 3.12
N ASP A 330 8.83 1.23 3.27
CA ASP A 330 9.11 2.34 2.35
C ASP A 330 9.88 1.88 1.10
N ASN A 331 10.80 0.93 1.23
CA ASN A 331 11.49 0.33 0.08
C ASN A 331 10.50 -0.43 -0.81
N ALA A 332 9.46 -1.05 -0.23
CA ALA A 332 8.36 -1.65 -0.99
C ALA A 332 7.60 -0.62 -1.83
N LYS A 333 7.31 0.56 -1.26
CA LYS A 333 6.68 1.67 -2.00
C LYS A 333 7.58 2.18 -3.11
N TYR A 334 8.87 2.39 -2.82
CA TYR A 334 9.86 2.77 -3.83
C TYR A 334 9.90 1.72 -4.95
N TRP A 335 9.99 0.43 -4.64
CA TRP A 335 10.07 -0.63 -5.64
C TRP A 335 8.84 -0.68 -6.55
N TYR A 336 7.65 -0.54 -5.95
CA TYR A 336 6.39 -0.47 -6.67
C TYR A 336 6.35 0.74 -7.63
N LEU A 337 6.75 1.91 -7.15
CA LEU A 337 6.82 3.14 -7.94
C LEU A 337 7.89 3.09 -9.03
N ASN A 338 9.02 2.43 -8.75
CA ASN A 338 10.11 2.26 -9.69
C ASN A 338 9.67 1.42 -10.90
N PHE A 339 8.89 0.36 -10.69
CA PHE A 339 8.28 -0.38 -11.80
C PHE A 339 7.33 0.50 -12.63
N ILE A 340 6.46 1.29 -11.98
CA ILE A 340 5.52 2.16 -12.70
C ILE A 340 6.27 3.23 -13.49
N TYR A 341 7.09 4.04 -12.84
CA TYR A 341 7.66 5.24 -13.45
C TYR A 341 8.93 5.00 -14.25
N ASN A 342 9.78 4.07 -13.81
CA ASN A 342 11.05 3.82 -14.49
C ASN A 342 10.98 2.66 -15.48
N PHE A 343 9.95 1.81 -15.44
CA PHE A 343 9.71 0.78 -16.47
C PHE A 343 8.47 1.07 -17.31
N MET A 344 7.26 1.07 -16.74
CA MET A 344 6.02 1.18 -17.54
C MET A 344 5.94 2.51 -18.29
N TYR A 345 6.17 3.64 -17.63
CA TYR A 345 6.13 4.97 -18.27
C TYR A 345 7.22 5.15 -19.35
N LYS A 346 8.26 4.30 -19.34
CA LYS A 346 9.34 4.37 -20.34
C LYS A 346 9.03 3.61 -21.62
N CYS A 347 8.16 2.60 -21.59
CA CYS A 347 7.93 1.75 -22.75
C CYS A 347 6.48 1.46 -23.10
N LEU A 348 5.53 1.88 -22.29
CA LEU A 348 4.10 1.75 -22.56
C LEU A 348 3.50 3.09 -22.99
N ASP A 349 2.52 3.00 -23.86
CA ASP A 349 1.65 4.11 -24.25
C ASP A 349 0.76 4.49 -23.07
N MET A 350 1.24 5.52 -22.36
CA MET A 350 0.54 6.31 -21.35
C MET A 350 -0.95 6.36 -21.62
N ASP A 351 -1.32 6.83 -22.81
CA ASP A 351 -2.68 7.23 -23.15
C ASP A 351 -3.63 6.06 -23.34
N LYS A 352 -3.11 4.86 -23.59
CA LYS A 352 -3.91 3.64 -23.78
C LYS A 352 -4.08 2.79 -22.53
N ILE A 353 -3.51 3.21 -21.40
CA ILE A 353 -3.66 2.47 -20.13
C ILE A 353 -4.01 3.39 -18.97
N HIS A 354 -4.84 2.91 -18.04
CA HIS A 354 -5.09 3.62 -16.78
C HIS A 354 -5.18 2.65 -15.59
N PHE A 355 -4.78 3.15 -14.41
CA PHE A 355 -4.72 2.36 -13.20
C PHE A 355 -6.13 2.16 -12.61
N ILE A 356 -6.51 0.91 -12.37
CA ILE A 356 -7.81 0.56 -11.79
C ILE A 356 -7.70 0.53 -10.27
N GLU A 357 -6.93 -0.43 -9.78
CA GLU A 357 -6.83 -0.81 -8.37
C GLU A 357 -5.45 -1.39 -8.10
N GLY A 358 -4.99 -1.24 -6.86
CA GLY A 358 -3.84 -1.97 -6.38
C GLY A 358 -3.96 -2.25 -4.89
N ASP A 359 -3.40 -3.38 -4.47
CA ASP A 359 -3.33 -3.80 -3.08
C ASP A 359 -1.95 -4.36 -2.77
N THR A 360 -1.14 -3.57 -2.06
CA THR A 360 0.17 -3.87 -1.48
C THR A 360 1.22 -4.27 -2.50
N ASP A 361 1.11 -5.47 -3.03
CA ASP A 361 1.99 -6.15 -3.96
C ASP A 361 1.28 -6.46 -5.29
N SER A 362 0.05 -5.99 -5.49
CA SER A 362 -0.67 -6.14 -6.75
C SER A 362 -1.07 -4.80 -7.36
N ALA A 363 -1.22 -4.78 -8.68
CA ALA A 363 -1.59 -3.61 -9.45
C ALA A 363 -2.36 -4.02 -10.72
N TYR A 364 -3.48 -3.37 -10.99
CA TYR A 364 -4.40 -3.68 -12.07
C TYR A 364 -4.59 -2.46 -12.98
N TRP A 365 -4.51 -2.66 -14.29
CA TRP A 365 -4.73 -1.63 -15.30
C TRP A 365 -5.79 -2.07 -16.32
N ALA A 366 -6.58 -1.12 -16.80
CA ALA A 366 -7.34 -1.32 -18.03
C ALA A 366 -6.47 -0.90 -19.22
N VAL A 367 -6.61 -1.64 -20.32
CA VAL A 367 -5.75 -1.53 -21.50
C VAL A 367 -6.60 -1.40 -22.77
N SER A 368 -6.29 -0.41 -23.59
CA SER A 368 -6.75 -0.28 -24.97
C SER A 368 -5.74 -0.93 -25.91
N GLY A 369 -5.90 -2.24 -26.12
CA GLY A 369 -5.02 -3.06 -26.94
C GLY A 369 -5.55 -3.28 -28.36
N ASN A 370 -5.04 -4.31 -29.02
CA ASN A 370 -5.48 -4.75 -30.33
C ASN A 370 -6.82 -5.48 -30.21
N VAL A 371 -7.87 -4.93 -30.84
CA VAL A 371 -9.23 -5.50 -30.84
C VAL A 371 -9.33 -6.85 -31.56
N ASN A 372 -8.35 -7.18 -32.40
CA ASN A 372 -8.29 -8.45 -33.13
C ASN A 372 -7.55 -9.55 -32.36
N GLU A 373 -6.99 -9.23 -31.19
CA GLU A 373 -6.30 -10.18 -30.32
C GLU A 373 -7.10 -10.44 -29.04
N ASP A 374 -6.91 -11.63 -28.47
CA ASP A 374 -7.50 -11.99 -27.19
C ASP A 374 -6.92 -11.14 -26.03
N PHE A 375 -7.63 -11.07 -24.90
CA PHE A 375 -7.18 -10.34 -23.72
C PHE A 375 -5.84 -10.83 -23.14
N THR A 376 -5.39 -12.03 -23.54
CA THR A 376 -4.07 -12.57 -23.23
C THR A 376 -2.90 -11.83 -23.89
N GLN A 377 -3.18 -10.84 -24.76
CA GLN A 377 -2.16 -9.94 -25.31
C GLN A 377 -1.45 -9.06 -24.26
N GLN A 378 -2.04 -8.91 -23.06
CA GLN A 378 -1.48 -8.11 -21.98
C GLN A 378 -1.07 -6.69 -22.44
N PHE A 379 0.15 -6.27 -22.14
CA PHE A 379 0.66 -4.97 -22.53
C PHE A 379 1.19 -4.91 -23.97
N ASN A 380 1.24 -6.03 -24.72
CA ASN A 380 1.97 -6.10 -25.99
C ASN A 380 1.55 -5.04 -27.02
N ALA A 381 0.24 -4.79 -27.14
CA ALA A 381 -0.31 -3.84 -28.10
C ALA A 381 -0.10 -2.36 -27.70
N VAL A 382 0.26 -2.10 -26.44
CA VAL A 382 0.50 -0.74 -25.92
C VAL A 382 1.99 -0.48 -25.67
N ILE A 383 2.90 -1.36 -26.09
CA ILE A 383 4.34 -1.08 -26.04
C ILE A 383 4.68 -0.08 -27.16
N ASN A 384 5.10 1.13 -26.80
CA ASN A 384 5.54 2.15 -27.75
C ASN A 384 7.06 2.14 -27.98
N ASP A 385 7.85 1.83 -26.95
CA ASP A 385 9.30 1.61 -27.04
C ASP A 385 9.62 0.12 -26.89
N ARG A 386 9.64 -0.59 -28.02
CA ARG A 386 9.92 -2.03 -28.07
C ARG A 386 11.38 -2.36 -27.77
N GLU A 387 12.32 -1.48 -28.12
CA GLU A 387 13.74 -1.70 -27.86
C GLU A 387 13.98 -1.68 -26.34
N PHE A 388 13.53 -0.63 -25.67
CA PHE A 388 13.59 -0.55 -24.22
C PHE A 388 12.87 -1.71 -23.55
N TYR A 389 11.66 -2.06 -24.01
CA TYR A 389 10.90 -3.18 -23.43
C TYR A 389 11.68 -4.49 -23.54
N ASN A 390 12.17 -4.85 -24.73
CA ASN A 390 12.87 -6.12 -24.94
C ASN A 390 14.16 -6.22 -24.13
N ASP A 391 14.89 -5.11 -24.00
CA ASP A 391 16.13 -5.07 -23.22
C ASP A 391 15.89 -5.21 -21.71
N ASN A 392 14.75 -4.73 -21.22
CA ASN A 392 14.52 -4.53 -19.80
C ASN A 392 13.43 -5.40 -19.16
N ALA A 393 12.47 -5.93 -19.94
CA ALA A 393 11.34 -6.70 -19.41
C ALA A 393 11.81 -7.90 -18.58
N LYS A 394 12.91 -8.54 -18.99
CA LYS A 394 13.55 -9.67 -18.29
C LYS A 394 13.93 -9.40 -16.83
N TYR A 395 14.13 -8.14 -16.43
CA TYR A 395 14.45 -7.81 -15.05
C TYR A 395 13.21 -7.87 -14.14
N TYR A 396 12.03 -7.58 -14.68
CA TYR A 396 10.77 -7.61 -13.93
C TYR A 396 9.98 -8.90 -14.17
N PHE A 397 9.71 -9.24 -15.43
CA PHE A 397 8.87 -10.36 -15.84
C PHE A 397 9.68 -11.64 -16.06
N PRO A 398 9.07 -12.83 -15.89
CA PRO A 398 9.69 -14.07 -16.32
C PRO A 398 9.95 -14.07 -17.83
N THR A 399 11.12 -14.55 -18.22
CA THR A 399 11.58 -14.75 -19.59
C THR A 399 11.27 -16.15 -20.12
N THR A 400 11.28 -17.15 -19.24
CA THR A 400 11.03 -18.55 -19.61
C THR A 400 9.71 -19.01 -19.01
N ARG A 401 8.74 -19.33 -19.87
CA ARG A 401 7.43 -19.83 -19.42
C ARG A 401 7.60 -21.20 -18.74
N GLY A 402 7.09 -21.34 -17.52
CA GLY A 402 7.18 -22.59 -16.76
C GLY A 402 8.47 -22.76 -15.96
N ASP A 403 9.43 -21.84 -16.07
CA ASP A 403 10.56 -21.79 -15.16
C ASP A 403 10.14 -21.12 -13.85
N VAL A 404 9.86 -21.94 -12.84
CA VAL A 404 9.40 -21.46 -11.53
C VAL A 404 10.45 -20.59 -10.82
N TYR A 405 11.74 -20.79 -11.09
CA TYR A 405 12.80 -19.96 -10.50
C TYR A 405 12.74 -18.54 -11.07
N ASP A 406 12.57 -18.42 -12.37
CA ASP A 406 12.45 -17.13 -13.05
C ASP A 406 11.11 -16.44 -12.73
N GLU A 407 10.01 -17.18 -12.70
CA GLU A 407 8.68 -16.69 -12.29
C GLU A 407 8.62 -16.19 -10.85
N LYS A 408 9.51 -16.70 -9.97
CA LYS A 408 9.56 -16.35 -8.55
C LYS A 408 10.83 -15.62 -8.14
N LYS A 409 11.58 -15.08 -9.11
CA LYS A 409 12.81 -14.32 -8.85
C LYS A 409 12.57 -13.15 -7.90
N ILE A 410 13.54 -12.91 -7.03
CA ILE A 410 13.59 -11.78 -6.09
C ILE A 410 13.54 -10.48 -6.89
N LEU A 411 12.77 -9.51 -6.39
CA LEU A 411 12.48 -8.24 -7.06
C LEU A 411 11.72 -8.35 -8.39
N GLY A 412 11.40 -9.55 -8.86
CA GLY A 412 10.54 -9.76 -10.03
C GLY A 412 9.05 -9.61 -9.73
N LEU A 413 8.24 -9.75 -10.77
CA LEU A 413 6.78 -9.79 -10.71
C LEU A 413 6.23 -10.75 -11.76
N SER A 414 4.95 -11.13 -11.62
CA SER A 414 4.25 -12.01 -12.54
C SER A 414 2.89 -11.44 -12.91
N ILE A 415 2.36 -11.85 -14.06
CA ILE A 415 0.96 -11.62 -14.40
C ILE A 415 0.11 -12.48 -13.45
N GLU A 416 -0.65 -11.85 -12.56
CA GLU A 416 -1.51 -12.54 -11.59
C GLU A 416 -2.84 -12.93 -12.24
N ARG A 417 -3.44 -11.97 -12.95
CA ARG A 417 -4.78 -12.08 -13.52
C ARG A 417 -4.92 -11.23 -14.77
N GLN A 418 -5.80 -11.70 -15.62
CA GLN A 418 -6.20 -11.06 -16.86
C GLN A 418 -7.70 -11.23 -16.98
N GLY A 419 -8.38 -10.31 -17.65
CA GLY A 419 -9.82 -10.40 -17.81
C GLY A 419 -10.38 -9.38 -18.78
N ILE A 420 -11.66 -9.54 -19.11
CA ILE A 420 -12.37 -8.65 -20.04
C ILE A 420 -12.92 -7.41 -19.33
N SER A 421 -13.26 -7.53 -18.05
CA SER A 421 -13.84 -6.41 -17.30
C SER A 421 -13.43 -6.46 -15.83
N MET A 422 -13.35 -5.30 -15.19
CA MET A 422 -13.15 -5.18 -13.76
C MET A 422 -13.98 -4.04 -13.18
N ILE A 423 -14.73 -4.36 -12.12
CA ILE A 423 -15.45 -3.38 -11.29
C ILE A 423 -14.76 -3.31 -9.93
N ALA A 424 -14.13 -2.18 -9.62
CA ALA A 424 -13.45 -1.93 -8.35
C ALA A 424 -14.26 -0.93 -7.53
N LEU A 425 -15.07 -1.43 -6.60
CA LEU A 425 -15.98 -0.60 -5.80
C LEU A 425 -15.23 0.32 -4.83
N ALA A 426 -14.23 -0.23 -4.18
CA ALA A 426 -13.42 0.41 -3.15
C ALA A 426 -12.15 -0.42 -2.95
N PRO A 427 -11.13 0.08 -2.23
CA PRO A 427 -9.90 -0.67 -1.98
C PRO A 427 -10.18 -2.08 -1.41
N LYS A 428 -9.59 -3.12 -2.02
CA LYS A 428 -9.80 -4.55 -1.67
C LYS A 428 -11.24 -5.08 -1.86
N ASN A 429 -12.08 -4.35 -2.59
CA ASN A 429 -13.47 -4.72 -2.88
C ASN A 429 -13.74 -4.57 -4.38
N TYR A 430 -13.56 -5.66 -5.12
CA TYR A 430 -13.65 -5.65 -6.58
C TYR A 430 -14.12 -6.99 -7.14
N MET A 431 -14.47 -6.97 -8.42
CA MET A 431 -14.77 -8.13 -9.23
C MET A 431 -14.01 -8.02 -10.55
N ILE A 432 -13.43 -9.13 -11.00
CA ILE A 432 -12.83 -9.27 -12.33
C ILE A 432 -13.48 -10.41 -13.09
N GLU A 433 -13.85 -10.17 -14.34
CA GLU A 433 -14.37 -11.17 -15.28
C GLU A 433 -13.21 -11.80 -16.04
N THR A 434 -12.91 -13.05 -15.72
CA THR A 434 -11.69 -13.73 -16.20
C THR A 434 -11.84 -14.44 -17.54
N ASN A 435 -13.05 -14.45 -18.11
CA ASN A 435 -13.32 -14.98 -19.44
C ASN A 435 -14.65 -14.43 -19.98
N TYR A 436 -14.96 -14.76 -21.24
CA TYR A 436 -16.20 -14.39 -21.92
C TYR A 436 -17.45 -15.14 -21.42
N ASN A 437 -17.30 -16.20 -20.62
CA ASN A 437 -18.40 -17.03 -20.11
C ASN A 437 -18.91 -16.56 -18.73
N CYS A 438 -18.75 -15.27 -18.41
CA CYS A 438 -19.18 -14.68 -17.13
C CYS A 438 -18.54 -15.29 -15.86
N ASN A 439 -17.40 -15.99 -15.96
CA ASN A 439 -16.69 -16.41 -14.75
C ASN A 439 -16.02 -15.21 -14.07
N SER A 440 -16.61 -14.78 -12.96
CA SER A 440 -16.13 -13.66 -12.16
C SER A 440 -15.35 -14.13 -10.93
N LYS A 441 -14.23 -13.48 -10.61
CA LYS A 441 -13.58 -13.57 -9.30
C LYS A 441 -13.93 -12.35 -8.48
N ILE A 442 -14.62 -12.57 -7.36
CA ILE A 442 -15.04 -11.52 -6.43
C ILE A 442 -14.08 -11.48 -5.24
N LYS A 443 -13.55 -10.30 -4.93
CA LYS A 443 -12.73 -10.04 -3.75
C LYS A 443 -13.44 -9.02 -2.88
N LEU A 444 -13.76 -9.41 -1.64
CA LEU A 444 -14.45 -8.54 -0.68
C LEU A 444 -13.75 -8.60 0.67
N LYS A 445 -13.37 -7.44 1.20
CA LYS A 445 -12.63 -7.36 2.45
C LYS A 445 -13.53 -7.69 3.64
N GLY A 446 -13.15 -8.74 4.36
CA GLY A 446 -13.78 -9.13 5.61
C GLY A 446 -15.14 -9.79 5.45
N VAL A 447 -15.58 -10.12 4.24
CA VAL A 447 -16.81 -10.91 4.01
C VAL A 447 -16.43 -12.38 3.90
N ASN A 448 -17.09 -13.25 4.67
CA ASN A 448 -16.96 -14.68 4.46
C ASN A 448 -17.86 -15.11 3.28
N GLN A 449 -17.25 -15.34 2.12
CA GLN A 449 -17.94 -15.71 0.89
C GLN A 449 -18.47 -17.16 0.88
N LYS A 450 -18.02 -18.02 1.80
CA LYS A 450 -18.62 -19.36 1.97
C LYS A 450 -20.00 -19.27 2.63
N THR A 451 -20.14 -18.33 3.57
CA THR A 451 -21.39 -18.07 4.29
C THR A 451 -22.33 -17.17 3.49
N ASN A 452 -21.77 -16.16 2.82
CA ASN A 452 -22.54 -15.17 2.06
C ASN A 452 -22.38 -15.46 0.56
N LYS A 453 -23.44 -15.93 -0.09
CA LYS A 453 -23.47 -16.09 -1.54
C LYS A 453 -23.57 -14.72 -2.19
N ILE A 454 -22.42 -14.17 -2.57
CA ILE A 454 -22.34 -12.89 -3.26
C ILE A 454 -22.46 -13.09 -4.76
N THR A 455 -23.33 -12.32 -5.41
CA THR A 455 -23.52 -12.36 -6.86
C THR A 455 -22.90 -11.14 -7.56
N LYS A 456 -22.73 -11.24 -8.87
CA LYS A 456 -22.24 -10.14 -9.71
C LYS A 456 -23.22 -8.96 -9.69
N GLU A 457 -24.51 -9.24 -9.73
CA GLU A 457 -25.57 -8.24 -9.74
C GLU A 457 -25.49 -7.36 -8.50
N GLN A 458 -25.23 -7.93 -7.32
CA GLN A 458 -25.06 -7.14 -6.10
C GLN A 458 -23.89 -6.13 -6.16
N ILE A 459 -22.85 -6.43 -6.93
CA ILE A 459 -21.72 -5.51 -7.16
C ILE A 459 -22.12 -4.42 -8.16
N VAL A 460 -22.86 -4.79 -9.20
CA VAL A 460 -23.36 -3.87 -10.23
C VAL A 460 -24.41 -2.92 -9.65
N ASP A 461 -25.40 -3.42 -8.90
CA ASP A 461 -26.40 -2.63 -8.15
C ASP A 461 -25.72 -1.62 -7.21
N CYS A 462 -24.57 -1.97 -6.64
CA CYS A 462 -23.83 -1.06 -5.76
C CYS A 462 -23.27 0.16 -6.52
N ILE A 463 -22.83 -0.04 -7.77
CA ILE A 463 -22.37 1.05 -8.64
C ILE A 463 -23.55 1.87 -9.18
N ASN A 464 -24.55 1.19 -9.72
CA ASN A 464 -25.63 1.83 -10.47
C ASN A 464 -26.67 2.49 -9.55
N ASP A 465 -27.04 1.81 -8.46
CA ASP A 465 -28.18 2.18 -7.62
C ASP A 465 -27.73 2.63 -6.21
N GLY A 466 -26.43 2.61 -5.91
CA GLY A 466 -25.91 2.94 -4.58
C GLY A 466 -26.35 1.97 -3.49
N LYS A 467 -26.74 0.74 -3.88
CA LYS A 467 -27.27 -0.26 -2.94
C LYS A 467 -26.16 -0.89 -2.10
N ILE A 468 -26.35 -0.89 -0.77
CA ILE A 468 -25.47 -1.63 0.14
C ILE A 468 -26.00 -3.04 0.36
N THR A 469 -25.17 -4.05 0.11
CA THR A 469 -25.48 -5.44 0.44
C THR A 469 -24.96 -5.77 1.83
N LYS A 470 -25.86 -6.23 2.70
CA LYS A 470 -25.52 -6.73 4.04
C LYS A 470 -25.04 -8.19 3.97
N CYS A 471 -24.16 -8.55 4.88
CA CYS A 471 -23.59 -9.88 5.00
C CYS A 471 -23.57 -10.31 6.47
N VAL A 472 -23.70 -11.61 6.71
CA VAL A 472 -23.59 -12.22 8.02
C VAL A 472 -22.23 -12.87 8.16
N ASN A 473 -21.45 -12.42 9.15
CA ASN A 473 -20.23 -13.09 9.55
C ASN A 473 -20.49 -13.89 10.82
N MET A 474 -20.11 -15.17 10.80
CA MET A 474 -20.11 -16.00 12.00
C MET A 474 -18.77 -15.85 12.72
N ARG A 475 -18.81 -15.58 14.02
CA ARG A 475 -17.64 -15.52 14.90
C ARG A 475 -17.90 -16.38 16.12
N LEU A 476 -16.87 -17.09 16.60
CA LEU A 476 -16.90 -17.66 17.94
C LEU A 476 -16.65 -16.54 18.96
N GLY A 477 -17.52 -16.42 19.96
CA GLY A 477 -17.41 -15.44 21.02
C GLY A 477 -18.07 -15.93 22.29
N GLN A 478 -17.60 -15.43 23.43
CA GLN A 478 -18.23 -15.72 24.72
C GLN A 478 -19.34 -14.70 24.98
N LYS A 479 -20.53 -15.16 25.32
CA LYS A 479 -21.64 -14.33 25.81
C LYS A 479 -22.19 -14.97 27.08
N ASN A 480 -22.31 -14.20 28.16
CA ASN A 480 -22.76 -14.68 29.47
C ASN A 480 -22.00 -15.95 29.94
N HIS A 481 -20.68 -15.94 29.82
CA HIS A 481 -19.81 -17.07 30.21
C HIS A 481 -19.99 -18.38 29.42
N GLN A 482 -20.76 -18.38 28.34
CA GLN A 482 -20.87 -19.49 27.42
C GLN A 482 -20.19 -19.15 26.09
N MET A 483 -19.37 -20.08 25.59
CA MET A 483 -18.87 -20.00 24.23
C MET A 483 -20.02 -20.24 23.26
N SER A 484 -20.24 -19.31 22.35
CA SER A 484 -21.33 -19.36 21.39
C SER A 484 -20.84 -18.93 20.01
N GLN A 485 -21.54 -19.40 18.98
CA GLN A 485 -21.38 -18.88 17.64
C GLN A 485 -22.28 -17.64 17.49
N LEU A 486 -21.68 -16.48 17.29
CA LEU A 486 -22.37 -15.20 17.13
C LEU A 486 -22.49 -14.85 15.64
N ALA A 487 -23.72 -14.64 15.19
CA ALA A 487 -24.01 -14.08 13.88
C ALA A 487 -23.97 -12.55 13.97
N ILE A 488 -23.05 -11.93 13.24
CA ILE A 488 -22.93 -10.46 13.18
C ILE A 488 -23.30 -10.02 11.77
N GLU A 489 -24.42 -9.32 11.66
CA GLU A 489 -24.78 -8.62 10.43
C GLU A 489 -23.90 -7.38 10.28
N LYS A 490 -23.33 -7.20 9.09
CA LYS A 490 -22.52 -6.03 8.76
C LYS A 490 -22.70 -5.66 7.28
N ASN A 491 -22.31 -4.44 6.94
CA ASN A 491 -22.24 -4.04 5.53
C ASN A 491 -21.11 -4.80 4.83
N GLY A 492 -21.45 -5.57 3.80
CA GLY A 492 -20.50 -6.36 3.02
C GLY A 492 -20.03 -5.62 1.79
N ILE A 493 -20.96 -5.30 0.89
CA ILE A 493 -20.70 -4.53 -0.33
C ILE A 493 -21.22 -3.11 -0.12
N THR A 494 -20.32 -2.15 0.07
CA THR A 494 -20.72 -0.77 0.38
C THR A 494 -20.53 0.20 -0.76
N GLY A 495 -19.53 0.00 -1.63
CA GLY A 495 -19.13 1.02 -2.60
C GLY A 495 -18.56 2.31 -1.99
N ILE A 496 -18.35 2.35 -0.67
CA ILE A 496 -17.84 3.55 0.01
C ILE A 496 -16.33 3.62 -0.20
N HIS A 497 -15.90 4.62 -0.96
CA HIS A 497 -14.50 4.93 -1.20
C HIS A 497 -14.27 6.41 -0.93
N ASN A 498 -13.49 6.69 0.11
CA ASN A 498 -13.23 8.04 0.58
C ASN A 498 -11.72 8.30 0.75
N LYS A 499 -10.85 7.46 0.18
CA LYS A 499 -9.42 7.79 0.12
C LYS A 499 -9.11 8.78 -1.02
N MET A 500 -10.11 9.12 -1.81
CA MET A 500 -10.09 9.95 -3.01
C MET A 500 -11.45 10.64 -3.16
N VAL A 501 -11.51 11.69 -3.97
CA VAL A 501 -12.77 12.33 -4.38
C VAL A 501 -13.41 11.48 -5.47
N VAL A 502 -14.57 10.89 -5.20
CA VAL A 502 -15.29 10.04 -6.17
C VAL A 502 -16.32 10.88 -6.91
N LEU A 503 -16.20 10.95 -8.23
CA LEU A 503 -17.12 11.65 -9.12
C LEU A 503 -18.26 10.73 -9.56
N SER A 504 -19.39 11.32 -9.97
CA SER A 504 -20.59 10.57 -10.42
C SER A 504 -20.32 9.66 -11.62
N ASN A 505 -19.35 10.00 -12.48
CA ASN A 505 -18.88 9.14 -13.57
C ASN A 505 -17.97 7.97 -13.12
N GLN A 506 -17.92 7.69 -11.82
CA GLN A 506 -17.17 6.60 -11.20
C GLN A 506 -15.62 6.71 -11.25
N SER A 507 -15.11 7.90 -11.56
CA SER A 507 -13.68 8.20 -11.48
C SER A 507 -13.32 8.64 -10.06
N CYS A 508 -12.15 8.25 -9.57
CA CYS A 508 -11.66 8.59 -8.23
C CYS A 508 -10.39 9.43 -8.36
N CYS A 509 -10.49 10.71 -7.97
CA CYS A 509 -9.40 11.66 -8.09
C CYS A 509 -8.62 11.75 -6.77
N PRO A 510 -7.27 11.82 -6.83
CA PRO A 510 -6.47 12.01 -5.63
C PRO A 510 -6.76 13.36 -4.97
N TYR A 511 -6.58 13.44 -3.65
CA TYR A 511 -6.64 14.72 -2.95
C TYR A 511 -5.41 15.57 -3.31
N ILE A 512 -5.66 16.81 -3.75
CA ILE A 512 -4.62 17.80 -4.04
C ILE A 512 -4.67 18.90 -2.98
N PHE A 513 -3.50 19.31 -2.50
CA PHE A 513 -3.36 20.37 -1.50
C PHE A 513 -4.01 21.67 -1.98
N GLY A 514 -4.81 22.28 -1.10
CA GLY A 514 -5.55 23.53 -1.39
C GLY A 514 -6.83 23.36 -2.20
N LEU A 515 -7.14 22.17 -2.73
CA LEU A 515 -8.39 21.90 -3.44
C LEU A 515 -9.45 21.28 -2.54
N VAL A 516 -10.71 21.49 -2.93
CA VAL A 516 -11.90 20.91 -2.32
C VAL A 516 -12.71 20.20 -3.40
N ALA A 517 -13.68 19.36 -3.01
CA ALA A 517 -14.38 18.49 -3.95
C ALA A 517 -15.09 19.22 -5.11
N LYS A 518 -15.52 20.48 -4.92
CA LYS A 518 -16.11 21.32 -5.99
C LYS A 518 -15.13 21.72 -7.10
N ASP A 519 -13.83 21.60 -6.86
CA ASP A 519 -12.78 21.91 -7.83
C ASP A 519 -12.49 20.73 -8.77
N TYR A 520 -13.17 19.59 -8.55
CA TYR A 520 -13.06 18.38 -9.35
C TYR A 520 -14.29 18.24 -10.23
N SER A 521 -14.07 17.98 -11.52
CA SER A 521 -15.12 17.77 -12.50
C SER A 521 -14.73 16.65 -13.47
N TYR A 522 -15.65 16.32 -14.36
CA TYR A 522 -15.37 15.45 -15.51
C TYR A 522 -16.07 16.02 -16.74
N GLN A 523 -15.54 15.71 -17.92
CA GLN A 523 -16.20 16.03 -19.18
C GLN A 523 -17.22 14.93 -19.51
N ASP A 524 -18.45 15.34 -19.83
CA ASP A 524 -19.43 14.47 -20.44
C ASP A 524 -19.03 14.26 -21.91
N ASN A 525 -19.01 13.01 -22.36
CA ASN A 525 -18.79 12.66 -23.77
C ASN A 525 -20.09 12.79 -24.58
#